data_AF-A0A1L3F8Q1-F1
#
_entry.id   AF-A0A1L3F8Q1-F1
#
_cell.length_a   1.000
_cell.length_b   1.000
_cell.length_c   1.000
_cell.angle_alpha   90.00
_cell.angle_beta   90.00
_cell.angle_gamma   90.00
#
_symmetry.space_group_name_H-M   'P 1'
#
loop_
_entity.id
_entity.type
_entity.pdbx_description
1 polymer ?
#
loop_
_entity_poly.entity_id
_entity_poly.type
_entity_poly.pdbx_seq_one_letter_code
_entity_poly.pdbx_strand_id
1 'polypeptide(L)' 'MQAHETMTLIEAYDAMRIFVEIVWRRMDRPQEQVAFLLAGLKWADGSPVDPAMWENWLAAAQSVKEGAASPS' A
#
# COMPACT_ATOMS: atom_id res chain seq x y z
N MET A 1 -2.67 14.72 -22.72
CA MET A 1 -1.44 14.65 -21.93
C MET A 1 -1.70 13.62 -20.85
N GLN A 2 -1.05 12.45 -20.91
CA GLN A 2 -1.10 11.52 -19.79
C GLN A 2 -0.20 12.13 -18.71
N ALA A 3 -0.80 12.68 -17.66
CA ALA A 3 -0.02 13.12 -16.52
C ALA A 3 0.58 11.86 -15.90
N HIS A 4 1.89 11.66 -16.03
CA HIS A 4 2.60 10.74 -15.15
C HIS A 4 2.61 11.40 -13.77
N GLU A 5 1.48 11.30 -13.06
CA GLU A 5 1.40 11.71 -11.68
C GLU A 5 2.35 10.81 -10.90
N THR A 6 3.46 11.40 -10.46
CA THR A 6 4.48 10.72 -9.68
C THR A 6 4.07 10.89 -8.22
N MET A 7 3.78 9.77 -7.55
CA MET A 7 3.50 9.76 -6.12
C MET A 7 4.78 9.40 -5.36
N THR A 8 4.94 9.97 -4.17
CA THR A 8 5.94 9.49 -3.21
C THR A 8 5.60 8.08 -2.73
N LEU A 9 6.59 7.37 -2.20
CA LEU A 9 6.42 6.01 -1.71
C LEU A 9 5.40 5.92 -0.55
N ILE A 10 5.36 6.96 0.29
CA ILE A 10 4.41 7.08 1.40
C ILE A 10 3.00 7.36 0.86
N GLU A 11 2.84 8.25 -0.12
CA GLU A 11 1.53 8.51 -0.73
C GLU A 11 0.98 7.26 -1.43
N ALA A 12 1.83 6.51 -2.14
CA ALA A 12 1.41 5.27 -2.81
C ALA A 12 0.96 4.21 -1.81
N TYR A 13 1.67 4.11 -0.68
CA TYR A 13 1.31 3.23 0.43
C TYR A 13 -0.03 3.62 1.06
N ASP A 14 -0.22 4.91 1.38
CA ASP A 14 -1.46 5.40 1.97
C ASP A 14 -2.65 5.23 1.02
N ALA A 15 -2.46 5.49 -0.26
CA ALA A 15 -3.48 5.27 -1.29
C ALA A 15 -3.90 3.79 -1.36
N MET A 16 -2.93 2.86 -1.35
CA MET A 16 -3.20 1.42 -1.32
C MET A 16 -4.00 1.04 -0.07
N ARG A 17 -3.56 1.50 1.12
CA ARG A 17 -4.23 1.23 2.39
C ARG A 17 -5.68 1.71 2.38
N ILE A 18 -5.91 2.96 1.96
CA ILE A 18 -7.24 3.56 1.88
C ILE A 18 -8.12 2.79 0.89
N PHE A 19 -7.58 2.43 -0.28
CA PHE A 19 -8.31 1.68 -1.30
C PHE A 19 -8.78 0.32 -0.77
N VAL A 20 -7.89 -0.44 -0.13
CA VAL A 20 -8.23 -1.75 0.48
C VAL A 20 -9.30 -1.59 1.55
N GLU A 21 -9.18 -0.58 2.42
CA GLU A 21 -10.19 -0.29 3.44
C GLU A 21 -11.57 0.00 2.84
N ILE A 22 -11.63 0.79 1.76
CA ILE A 22 -12.89 1.11 1.05
C ILE A 22 -13.49 -0.16 0.43
N VAL A 23 -12.69 -0.94 -0.30
CA VAL A 23 -13.17 -2.15 -0.97
C VAL A 23 -13.67 -3.16 0.07
N TRP A 24 -12.93 -3.34 1.16
CA TRP A 24 -13.33 -4.28 2.21
C TRP A 24 -14.66 -3.90 2.87
N ARG A 25 -14.84 -2.62 3.21
CA ARG A 25 -16.11 -2.10 3.77
C ARG A 25 -17.29 -2.33 2.82
N ARG A 26 -17.08 -2.25 1.50
CA ARG A 26 -18.15 -2.48 0.50
C ARG A 26 -18.57 -3.94 0.38
N MET A 27 -17.70 -4.89 0.72
CA MET A 27 -18.00 -6.31 0.60
C MET A 27 -18.77 -6.90 1.79
N ASP A 28 -19.09 -6.09 2.81
CA ASP A 28 -19.75 -6.52 4.06
C ASP A 28 -19.07 -7.73 4.72
N ARG A 29 -17.74 -7.80 4.59
CA ARG A 29 -16.93 -8.87 5.18
C ARG A 29 -16.59 -8.52 6.63
N PRO A 30 -16.46 -9.53 7.52
CA PRO A 30 -16.03 -9.30 8.90
C PRO A 30 -14.75 -8.47 8.95
N GLN A 31 -14.76 -7.43 9.77
CA GLN A 31 -13.67 -6.48 9.85
C GLN A 31 -12.38 -7.16 10.36
N GLU A 32 -12.50 -8.19 11.20
CA GLU A 32 -11.34 -8.89 11.79
C GLU A 32 -10.37 -9.45 10.75
N GLN A 33 -10.87 -9.89 9.58
CA GLN A 33 -10.03 -10.52 8.55
C GLN A 33 -9.09 -9.54 7.84
N VAL A 34 -9.51 -8.28 7.69
CA VAL A 34 -8.65 -7.23 7.13
C VAL A 34 -8.04 -6.36 8.22
N ALA A 35 -8.58 -6.39 9.44
CA ALA A 35 -8.13 -5.57 10.55
C ALA A 35 -6.68 -5.85 10.91
N PHE A 36 -6.23 -7.10 10.86
CA PHE A 36 -4.81 -7.42 11.10
C PHE A 36 -3.91 -6.75 10.06
N LEU A 37 -4.28 -6.85 8.78
CA LEU A 37 -3.57 -6.18 7.70
C LEU A 37 -3.59 -4.66 7.89
N LEU A 38 -4.76 -4.05 8.12
CA LEU A 38 -4.88 -2.59 8.24
C LEU A 38 -4.32 -2.01 9.55
N ALA A 39 -4.33 -2.77 10.64
CA ALA A 39 -3.76 -2.36 11.93
C ALA A 39 -2.24 -2.22 11.86
N GLY A 40 -1.59 -3.08 11.07
CA GLY A 40 -0.17 -2.96 10.75
C GLY A 40 0.17 -1.72 9.92
N LEU A 41 -0.82 -1.10 9.25
CA LEU A 41 -0.59 -0.07 8.23
C LEU A 41 -0.86 1.39 8.65
N LYS A 42 -1.39 1.64 9.85
CA LYS A 42 -1.85 2.99 10.24
C LYS A 42 -0.90 3.56 11.30
N TRP A 43 -0.30 4.74 11.09
CA TRP A 43 0.12 5.72 12.12
C TRP A 43 0.31 7.13 11.49
N ALA A 44 0.42 8.16 12.33
CA ALA A 44 0.24 9.58 11.97
C ALA A 44 1.42 10.26 11.25
N ASP A 45 2.58 9.60 11.15
CA ASP A 45 3.84 10.14 10.63
C ASP A 45 4.31 9.47 9.33
N GLY A 46 3.52 8.54 8.78
CA GLY A 46 3.79 7.86 7.52
C GLY A 46 4.56 6.54 7.63
N SER A 47 4.87 6.05 8.85
CA SER A 47 5.52 4.74 9.06
C SER A 47 4.51 3.65 9.51
N PRO A 48 4.65 2.38 9.08
CA PRO A 48 3.76 1.30 9.51
C PRO A 48 4.00 0.89 10.97
N VAL A 49 2.96 0.34 11.63
CA VAL A 49 3.03 -0.22 13.00
C VAL A 49 3.94 -1.45 13.07
N ASP A 50 4.02 -2.19 11.97
CA ASP A 50 4.93 -3.32 11.82
C ASP A 50 6.05 -2.98 10.84
N PRO A 51 7.30 -2.79 11.31
CA PRO A 51 8.46 -2.56 10.46
C PRO A 51 8.67 -3.66 9.39
N ALA A 52 8.31 -4.91 9.69
CA ALA A 52 8.42 -6.00 8.70
C ALA A 52 7.41 -5.82 7.56
N MET A 53 6.22 -5.30 7.83
CA MET A 53 5.26 -4.95 6.77
C MET A 53 5.77 -3.78 5.92
N TRP A 54 6.52 -2.83 6.50
CA TRP A 54 7.16 -1.77 5.73
C TRP A 54 8.21 -2.32 4.76
N GLU A 55 9.12 -3.17 5.24
CA GLU A 55 10.15 -3.79 4.41
C GLU A 55 9.53 -4.61 3.25
N ASN A 56 8.45 -5.34 3.53
CA ASN A 56 7.71 -6.05 2.49
C ASN A 56 7.12 -5.10 1.42
N TRP A 57 6.62 -3.93 1.83
CA TRP A 57 6.15 -2.89 0.90
C TRP A 57 7.30 -2.31 0.06
N LEU A 58 8.44 -1.99 0.68
CA LEU A 58 9.63 -1.51 -0.03
C LEU A 58 10.09 -2.52 -1.08
N ALA A 59 10.15 -3.81 -0.73
CA ALA A 59 10.54 -4.88 -1.64
C ALA A 59 9.57 -5.02 -2.83
N ALA A 60 8.26 -4.92 -2.57
CA ALA A 60 7.24 -4.95 -3.62
C ALA A 60 7.34 -3.73 -4.56
N ALA A 61 7.48 -2.52 -4.00
CA ALA A 61 7.63 -1.29 -4.77
C ALA A 61 8.90 -1.30 -5.63
N GLN A 62 10.01 -1.82 -5.09
CA GLN A 62 11.26 -2.00 -5.82
C GLN A 62 11.10 -3.00 -6.97
N SER A 63 10.40 -4.12 -6.75
CA SER A 63 10.13 -5.12 -7.79
C SER A 63 9.33 -4.54 -8.96
N VAL A 64 8.35 -3.66 -8.67
CA VAL A 64 7.60 -2.96 -9.73
C VAL A 64 8.50 -2.00 -10.51
N LYS A 65 9.39 -1.28 -9.81
CA LYS A 65 10.33 -0.35 -10.43
C LYS A 65 11.35 -1.07 -11.34
N GLU A 66 11.82 -2.23 -10.93
CA GLU A 66 12.75 -3.07 -11.69
C GLU A 66 12.04 -3.80 -12.85
N GLY A 67 10.80 -4.27 -12.64
CA GLY A 67 9.97 -4.86 -13.68
C GLY A 67 9.57 -3.86 -14.77
N ALA A 68 9.32 -2.59 -14.41
CA ALA A 68 9.11 -1.51 -15.36
C ALA A 68 10.37 -1.13 -16.16
N ALA A 69 11.56 -1.52 -15.68
CA ALA A 69 12.84 -1.30 -16.33
C ALA A 69 13.28 -2.45 -17.26
N SER A 70 12.48 -3.51 -17.37
CA SER A 70 12.67 -4.56 -18.39
C SER A 70 11.84 -4.23 -19.64
N PRO A 71 12.43 -3.68 -20.71
CA PRO A 71 11.72 -3.50 -21.97
C PRO A 71 11.40 -4.87 -22.57
N SER A 72 10.17 -5.01 -23.07
CA SER A 72 9.76 -6.10 -23.97
C SER A 72 10.42 -5.96 -25.34
#